data_AF-A0A8J2GZ71-F1
#
_entry.id   AF-A0A8J2GZ71-F1
#
_cell.length_a   1.000
_cell.length_b   1.000
_cell.length_c   1.000
_cell.angle_alpha   90.00
_cell.angle_beta   90.00
_cell.angle_gamma   90.00
#
_symmetry.space_group_name_H-M   'P 1'
#
loop_
_entity.id
_entity.type
_entity.pdbx_description
1 polymer ?
#
loop_
_entity_poly.entity_id
_entity_poly.type
_entity_poly.pdbx_seq_one_letter_code
_entity_poly.pdbx_strand_id
1 'polypeptide(L)'
;MDPIIILIMAICWGPAGPIIGYDCGNKILNMTTISLVDIDECDLDTEPIETTLKDIALLQLNEFEHIQITQCKIEIHRVIQHCGWQSYNSIVNNGINEYILPISHEMCQVAHDHGTLRIGNTFIDGFLPNITATRSITLAGSVNSNADCTNAQYSDPFGTWDNVFVIGTAKSTLKFQLARVKVVDNKVHLPSGTSCKLSKGSCIDPWPSH
;
A
#
# COMPACT_ATOMS: atom_id res chain seq x y z
N MET A 1 27.21 18.34 77.03
CA MET A 1 26.15 17.40 76.62
C MET A 1 24.94 18.24 76.28
N ASP A 2 24.65 18.37 75.00
CA ASP A 2 23.74 19.40 74.49
C ASP A 2 22.27 19.09 74.80
N PRO A 3 21.47 20.08 75.21
CA PRO A 3 20.06 19.90 75.58
C PRO A 3 19.19 19.41 74.41
N ILE A 4 19.67 19.53 73.17
CA ILE A 4 19.02 19.04 71.95
C ILE A 4 19.05 17.50 71.87
N ILE A 5 20.12 16.86 72.35
CA ILE A 5 20.25 15.39 72.31
C ILE A 5 19.32 14.74 73.35
N ILE A 6 19.09 15.39 74.50
CA ILE A 6 18.19 14.90 75.54
C ILE A 6 16.72 15.00 75.08
N LEU A 7 16.36 16.03 74.31
CA LEU A 7 14.99 16.22 73.80
C LEU A 7 14.62 15.17 72.73
N ILE A 8 15.56 14.78 71.86
CA ILE A 8 15.32 13.77 70.82
C ILE A 8 15.20 12.36 71.43
N MET A 9 15.98 12.07 72.48
CA MET A 9 15.92 10.76 73.15
C MET A 9 14.66 10.56 73.99
N ALA A 10 14.04 11.65 74.49
CA ALA A 10 12.79 11.60 75.23
C ALA A 10 11.54 11.35 74.36
N ILE A 11 11.57 11.65 73.06
CA ILE A 11 10.41 11.50 72.16
C ILE A 11 10.27 10.05 71.63
N CYS A 12 11.33 9.23 71.70
CA CYS A 12 11.30 7.83 71.25
C CYS A 12 10.84 6.81 72.30
N TRP A 13 10.48 7.23 73.53
CA TRP A 13 10.07 6.35 74.63
C TRP A 13 8.60 6.50 75.07
N GLY A 14 7.73 7.00 74.19
CA GLY A 14 6.29 6.81 74.35
C GLY A 14 5.88 5.40 73.94
N PRO A 15 5.01 4.69 74.68
CA PRO A 15 4.50 3.40 74.22
C PRO A 15 3.72 3.60 72.92
N ALA A 16 4.25 3.08 71.80
CA ALA A 16 3.50 2.94 70.57
C ALA A 16 2.42 1.88 70.79
N GLY A 17 1.25 2.30 71.25
CA GLY A 17 0.08 1.44 71.34
C GLY A 17 -0.33 0.95 69.95
N PRO A 18 -0.74 -0.31 69.79
CA PRO A 18 -1.18 -0.82 68.50
C PRO A 18 -2.40 -0.02 68.01
N ILE A 19 -2.43 0.30 66.71
CA ILE A 19 -3.60 0.91 66.09
C ILE A 19 -4.66 -0.20 65.97
N ILE A 20 -5.79 -0.04 66.65
CA ILE A 20 -6.91 -0.96 66.55
C ILE A 20 -7.98 -0.32 65.67
N GLY A 21 -8.17 -0.87 64.47
CA GLY A 21 -9.30 -0.55 63.60
C GLY A 21 -10.39 -1.62 63.76
N TYR A 22 -11.60 -1.21 64.15
CA TYR A 22 -12.77 -2.08 64.17
C TYR A 22 -13.67 -1.75 62.97
N ASP A 23 -14.01 -2.75 62.16
CA ASP A 23 -15.10 -2.65 61.21
C ASP A 23 -16.43 -2.88 61.94
N CYS A 24 -17.15 -1.79 62.24
CA CYS A 24 -18.42 -1.82 62.97
C CYS A 24 -19.63 -2.21 62.10
N GLY A 25 -19.41 -2.71 60.88
CA GLY A 25 -20.48 -3.01 59.92
C GLY A 25 -21.21 -4.34 60.08
N ASN A 26 -20.75 -5.28 60.93
CA ASN A 26 -21.37 -6.61 61.02
C ASN A 26 -21.30 -7.25 62.42
N LYS A 27 -22.37 -7.95 62.84
CA LYS A 27 -22.55 -8.49 64.21
C LYS A 27 -21.81 -9.79 64.51
N ILE A 28 -20.90 -10.24 63.65
CA ILE A 28 -20.08 -11.43 63.88
C ILE A 28 -18.63 -11.04 63.58
N LEU A 29 -17.93 -10.54 64.60
CA LEU A 29 -16.52 -10.20 64.51
C LEU A 29 -15.68 -11.38 65.03
N ASN A 30 -15.12 -12.18 64.11
CA ASN A 30 -13.97 -13.03 64.41
C ASN A 30 -12.73 -12.13 64.39
N MET A 31 -12.22 -11.78 65.56
CA MET A 31 -11.11 -10.85 65.73
C MET A 31 -9.77 -11.58 65.54
N THR A 32 -8.99 -11.22 64.52
CA THR A 32 -7.60 -11.68 64.36
C THR A 32 -6.63 -10.57 64.74
N THR A 33 -5.85 -10.77 65.78
CA THR A 33 -4.76 -9.88 66.19
C THR A 33 -3.46 -10.26 65.48
N ILE A 34 -2.85 -9.31 64.78
CA ILE A 34 -1.55 -9.48 64.12
C ILE A 34 -0.50 -8.79 65.01
N SER A 35 0.48 -9.55 65.53
CA SER A 35 1.63 -9.01 66.25
C SER A 35 2.68 -8.51 65.25
N LEU A 36 3.26 -7.33 65.51
CA LEU A 36 4.37 -6.77 64.72
C LEU A 36 5.71 -6.86 65.47
N VAL A 37 5.74 -7.48 66.66
CA VAL A 37 6.94 -7.58 67.52
C VAL A 37 7.63 -8.93 67.37
N ASP A 38 6.85 -9.99 67.10
CA ASP A 38 7.35 -11.33 66.84
C ASP A 38 6.79 -11.80 65.49
N ILE A 39 7.70 -12.30 64.64
CA ILE A 39 7.35 -13.06 63.44
C ILE A 39 7.45 -14.52 63.86
N ASP A 40 6.31 -15.20 64.00
CA ASP A 40 6.32 -16.66 64.04
C ASP A 40 6.90 -17.18 62.72
N GLU A 41 7.70 -18.24 62.78
CA GLU A 41 8.15 -18.92 61.56
C GLU A 41 6.90 -19.42 60.82
N CYS A 42 6.65 -18.85 59.65
CA CYS A 42 5.67 -19.42 58.74
C CYS A 42 6.18 -20.78 58.31
N ASP A 43 5.66 -21.84 58.92
CA ASP A 43 5.80 -23.20 58.42
C ASP A 43 4.93 -23.31 57.15
N LEU A 44 5.44 -22.74 56.07
CA LEU A 44 4.87 -22.91 54.75
C LEU A 44 5.28 -24.32 54.34
N ASP A 45 4.32 -25.25 54.38
CA ASP A 45 4.46 -26.54 53.73
C ASP A 45 4.97 -26.29 52.32
N THR A 46 6.24 -26.65 52.08
CA THR A 46 6.83 -26.57 50.75
C THR A 46 6.25 -27.75 49.98
N GLU A 47 5.07 -27.54 49.38
CA GLU A 47 4.57 -28.49 48.39
C GLU A 47 5.66 -28.65 47.32
N PRO A 48 6.04 -29.88 46.96
CA PRO A 48 7.04 -30.10 45.93
C PRO A 48 6.56 -29.45 44.64
N ILE A 49 7.28 -28.43 44.18
CA ILE A 49 6.97 -27.72 42.95
C ILE A 49 7.18 -28.70 41.80
N GLU A 50 6.09 -29.23 41.25
CA GLU A 50 6.13 -30.02 40.03
C GLU A 50 6.51 -29.10 38.86
N THR A 51 7.82 -29.04 38.61
CA THR A 51 8.37 -28.22 37.54
C THR A 51 8.23 -28.99 36.23
N THR A 52 7.16 -28.73 35.50
CA THR A 52 6.98 -29.30 34.17
C THR A 52 7.70 -28.43 33.14
N LEU A 53 8.69 -29.01 32.45
CA LEU A 53 9.28 -28.38 31.28
C LEU A 53 8.19 -28.28 30.20
N LYS A 54 7.80 -27.05 29.87
CA LYS A 54 6.89 -26.76 28.77
C LYS A 54 7.66 -26.10 27.65
N ASP A 55 7.71 -26.77 26.51
CA ASP A 55 8.22 -26.19 25.29
C ASP A 55 7.18 -25.22 24.72
N ILE A 56 7.50 -23.93 24.73
CA ILE A 56 6.68 -22.88 24.11
C ILE A 56 7.24 -22.64 22.72
N ALA A 57 6.52 -23.09 21.69
CA ALA A 57 6.82 -22.73 20.31
C ALA A 57 6.19 -21.38 19.97
N LEU A 58 7.02 -20.37 19.72
CA LEU A 58 6.58 -19.08 19.18
C LEU A 58 6.35 -19.23 17.67
N LEU A 59 5.09 -19.37 17.26
CA LEU A 59 4.70 -19.33 15.85
C LEU A 59 4.62 -17.86 15.39
N GLN A 60 5.66 -17.37 14.73
CA GLN A 60 5.60 -16.09 14.02
C GLN A 60 4.81 -16.30 12.72
N LEU A 61 3.54 -15.94 12.74
CA LEU A 61 2.70 -15.93 11.53
C LEU A 61 3.20 -14.81 10.60
N ASN A 62 3.44 -15.15 9.33
CA ASN A 62 3.74 -14.13 8.33
C ASN A 62 2.51 -13.24 8.14
N GLU A 63 2.65 -11.97 8.52
CA GLU A 63 1.60 -10.96 8.31
C GLU A 63 1.39 -10.66 6.82
N PHE A 64 2.40 -10.92 5.99
CA PHE A 64 2.41 -10.65 4.57
C PHE A 64 2.70 -11.89 3.75
N GLU A 65 1.85 -12.12 2.75
CA GLU A 65 2.07 -13.07 1.67
C GLU A 65 2.55 -12.33 0.42
N HIS A 66 2.94 -13.07 -0.62
CA HIS A 66 3.29 -12.51 -1.93
C HIS A 66 2.36 -13.01 -3.02
N ILE A 67 1.94 -12.11 -3.90
CA ILE A 67 1.14 -12.44 -5.08
C ILE A 67 1.80 -11.91 -6.34
N GLN A 68 1.59 -12.59 -7.45
CA GLN A 68 2.00 -12.10 -8.76
C GLN A 68 1.02 -11.02 -9.22
N ILE A 69 1.58 -9.93 -9.74
CA ILE A 69 0.83 -8.82 -10.30
C ILE A 69 1.35 -8.47 -11.69
N THR A 70 0.42 -8.07 -12.55
CA THR A 70 0.71 -7.53 -13.87
C THR A 70 0.46 -6.02 -13.84
N GLN A 71 1.45 -5.25 -14.28
CA GLN A 71 1.35 -3.80 -14.41
C GLN A 71 1.61 -3.40 -15.85
N CYS A 72 0.76 -2.53 -16.39
CA CYS A 72 0.89 -2.02 -17.73
C CYS A 72 0.86 -0.50 -17.72
N LYS A 73 1.82 0.11 -18.42
CA LYS A 73 1.85 1.54 -18.71
C LYS A 73 1.98 1.74 -20.21
N ILE A 74 1.08 2.51 -20.81
CA ILE A 74 1.15 2.86 -22.22
C ILE A 74 1.25 4.38 -22.31
N GLU A 75 2.34 4.87 -22.88
CA GLU A 75 2.60 6.29 -23.12
C GLU A 75 2.39 6.55 -24.61
N ILE A 76 1.55 7.54 -24.93
CA ILE A 76 1.24 7.95 -26.30
C ILE A 76 1.85 9.31 -26.53
N HIS A 77 2.76 9.40 -27.51
CA HIS A 77 3.21 10.66 -28.08
C HIS A 77 2.60 10.80 -29.47
N ARG A 78 1.71 11.77 -29.67
CA ARG A 78 0.98 11.96 -30.92
C ARG A 78 1.27 13.30 -31.59
N VAL A 79 1.11 13.32 -32.90
CA VAL A 79 1.15 14.49 -33.76
C VAL A 79 -0.08 14.48 -34.67
N ILE A 80 -0.91 15.51 -34.54
CA ILE A 80 -2.08 15.76 -35.37
C ILE A 80 -1.72 16.80 -36.41
N GLN A 81 -2.02 16.48 -37.67
CA GLN A 81 -1.83 17.39 -38.79
C GLN A 81 -3.13 17.52 -39.59
N HIS A 82 -3.47 18.75 -39.96
CA HIS A 82 -4.53 19.02 -40.91
C HIS A 82 -4.06 18.63 -42.31
N CYS A 83 -4.87 17.88 -43.05
CA CYS A 83 -4.59 17.56 -44.46
C CYS A 83 -5.44 18.44 -45.37
N GLY A 84 -4.79 19.47 -45.91
CA GLY A 84 -5.38 20.47 -46.78
C GLY A 84 -5.43 20.04 -48.25
N TRP A 85 -5.82 21.00 -49.09
CA TRP A 85 -5.82 20.84 -50.55
C TRP A 85 -4.44 20.37 -51.04
N GLN A 86 -4.39 19.46 -52.02
CA GLN A 86 -3.14 18.90 -52.57
C GLN A 86 -2.18 18.33 -51.51
N SER A 87 -2.70 17.80 -50.41
CA SER A 87 -1.91 17.16 -49.34
C SER A 87 -0.96 18.13 -48.61
N TYR A 88 -1.22 19.44 -48.67
CA TYR A 88 -0.53 20.40 -47.80
C TYR A 88 -0.87 20.11 -46.34
N ASN A 89 0.15 19.89 -45.50
CA ASN A 89 -0.04 19.61 -44.09
C ASN A 89 0.32 20.82 -43.21
N SER A 90 -0.40 20.96 -42.10
CA SER A 90 -0.09 21.95 -41.07
C SER A 90 -0.41 21.40 -39.68
N ILE A 91 0.35 21.84 -38.68
CA ILE A 91 0.10 21.47 -37.28
C ILE A 91 -1.15 22.23 -36.80
N VAL A 92 -2.03 21.52 -36.09
CA VAL A 92 -3.22 22.10 -35.48
C VAL A 92 -2.95 22.52 -34.04
N ASN A 93 -3.83 23.36 -33.48
CA ASN A 93 -3.78 23.70 -32.06
C ASN A 93 -3.87 22.43 -31.19
N ASN A 94 -3.04 22.31 -30.14
CA ASN A 94 -2.89 21.08 -29.33
C ASN A 94 -2.58 19.83 -30.20
N GLY A 95 -1.92 20.03 -31.33
CA GLY A 95 -1.62 18.97 -32.29
C GLY A 95 -0.53 18.02 -31.81
N ILE A 96 0.39 18.47 -30.96
CA ILE A 96 1.44 17.63 -30.36
C ILE A 96 1.13 17.47 -28.88
N ASN A 97 1.04 16.23 -28.40
CA ASN A 97 0.86 15.93 -26.99
C ASN A 97 1.47 14.56 -26.64
N GLU A 98 1.91 14.44 -25.40
CA GLU A 98 2.34 13.18 -24.79
C GLU A 98 1.51 12.91 -23.53
N TYR A 99 0.97 11.69 -23.41
CA TYR A 99 0.13 11.33 -22.27
C TYR A 99 0.14 9.83 -21.98
N ILE A 100 -0.15 9.47 -20.74
CA ILE A 100 -0.40 8.07 -20.35
C ILE A 100 -1.82 7.72 -20.80
N LEU A 101 -1.95 6.69 -21.62
CA LEU A 101 -3.25 6.16 -22.03
C LEU A 101 -3.84 5.32 -20.88
N PRO A 102 -5.01 5.70 -20.33
CA PRO A 102 -5.71 4.85 -19.38
C PRO A 102 -6.19 3.58 -20.08
N ILE A 103 -5.76 2.43 -19.59
CA ILE A 103 -6.16 1.12 -20.10
C ILE A 103 -6.83 0.30 -19.00
N SER A 104 -7.78 -0.55 -19.38
CA SER A 104 -8.47 -1.43 -18.43
C SER A 104 -7.59 -2.61 -18.01
N HIS A 105 -8.05 -3.34 -16.99
CA HIS A 105 -7.39 -4.58 -16.56
C HIS A 105 -7.32 -5.60 -17.70
N GLU A 106 -8.42 -5.77 -18.44
CA GLU A 106 -8.53 -6.72 -19.55
C GLU A 106 -7.58 -6.32 -20.70
N MET A 107 -7.50 -5.03 -21.02
CA MET A 107 -6.55 -4.53 -22.03
C MET A 107 -5.10 -4.77 -21.61
N CYS A 108 -4.79 -4.59 -20.33
CA CYS A 108 -3.47 -4.89 -19.78
C CYS A 108 -3.14 -6.38 -19.87
N GLN A 109 -4.09 -7.25 -19.55
CA GLN A 109 -3.93 -8.70 -19.69
C GLN A 109 -3.70 -9.12 -21.15
N VAL A 110 -4.51 -8.62 -22.08
CA VAL A 110 -4.33 -8.92 -23.52
C VAL A 110 -2.97 -8.42 -24.03
N ALA A 111 -2.54 -7.23 -23.62
CA ALA A 111 -1.22 -6.70 -23.96
C ALA A 111 -0.09 -7.55 -23.38
N HIS A 112 -0.26 -8.06 -22.15
CA HIS A 112 0.71 -8.92 -21.50
C HIS A 112 0.78 -10.31 -22.13
N ASP A 113 -0.35 -10.95 -22.37
CA ASP A 113 -0.42 -12.36 -22.77
C ASP A 113 -0.27 -12.56 -24.27
N HIS A 114 -0.82 -11.63 -25.07
CA HIS A 114 -0.77 -11.70 -26.53
C HIS A 114 0.19 -10.69 -27.16
N GLY A 115 0.74 -9.75 -26.41
CA GLY A 115 1.63 -8.73 -26.95
C GLY A 115 0.93 -7.72 -27.87
N THR A 116 -0.39 -7.57 -27.72
CA THR A 116 -1.23 -6.75 -28.62
C THR A 116 -2.13 -5.79 -27.86
N LEU A 117 -2.45 -4.65 -28.46
CA LEU A 117 -3.36 -3.66 -27.90
C LEU A 117 -4.18 -3.03 -29.01
N ARG A 118 -5.44 -2.72 -28.69
CA ARG A 118 -6.32 -1.97 -29.58
C ARG A 118 -6.66 -0.63 -28.96
N ILE A 119 -6.35 0.45 -29.67
CA ILE A 119 -6.70 1.83 -29.29
C ILE A 119 -7.67 2.36 -30.33
N GLY A 120 -8.97 2.42 -29.98
CA GLY A 120 -10.01 2.72 -30.96
C GLY A 120 -10.03 1.69 -32.10
N ASN A 121 -9.69 2.13 -33.31
CA ASN A 121 -9.58 1.30 -34.51
C ASN A 121 -8.14 0.87 -34.83
N THR A 122 -7.16 1.35 -34.07
CA THR A 122 -5.75 1.05 -34.30
C THR A 122 -5.36 -0.21 -33.55
N PHE A 123 -4.88 -1.22 -34.29
CA PHE A 123 -4.28 -2.43 -33.73
C PHE A 123 -2.76 -2.25 -33.66
N ILE A 124 -2.18 -2.60 -32.50
CA ILE A 124 -0.75 -2.48 -32.22
C ILE A 124 -0.27 -3.84 -31.73
N ASP A 125 0.86 -4.29 -32.25
CA ASP A 125 1.47 -5.57 -31.91
C ASP A 125 2.94 -5.41 -31.48
N GLY A 126 3.52 -6.56 -31.12
CA GLY A 126 4.93 -6.66 -30.79
C GLY A 126 5.28 -6.03 -29.44
N PHE A 127 4.33 -5.98 -28.50
CA PHE A 127 4.64 -5.76 -27.09
C PHE A 127 5.16 -7.06 -26.47
N LEU A 128 6.13 -6.93 -25.58
CA LEU A 128 6.77 -8.06 -24.92
C LEU A 128 6.71 -7.86 -23.39
N PRO A 129 6.41 -8.91 -22.61
CA PRO A 129 6.46 -8.84 -21.15
C PRO A 129 7.84 -8.44 -20.65
N ASN A 130 7.89 -7.65 -19.58
CA ASN A 130 9.10 -7.16 -18.92
C ASN A 130 10.04 -6.31 -19.79
N ILE A 131 9.57 -5.86 -20.95
CA ILE A 131 10.32 -5.01 -21.87
C ILE A 131 9.55 -3.69 -22.06
N THR A 132 10.31 -2.61 -22.28
CA THR A 132 9.73 -1.36 -22.78
C THR A 132 9.90 -1.33 -24.30
N ALA A 133 8.79 -1.28 -25.04
CA ALA A 133 8.80 -1.29 -26.50
C ALA A 133 8.05 -0.07 -27.04
N THR A 134 8.63 0.58 -28.05
CA THR A 134 8.03 1.72 -28.74
C THR A 134 7.61 1.32 -30.14
N ARG A 135 6.36 1.62 -30.51
CA ARG A 135 5.77 1.32 -31.82
C ARG A 135 5.24 2.59 -32.47
N SER A 136 5.55 2.80 -33.75
CA SER A 136 4.88 3.83 -34.54
C SER A 136 3.45 3.41 -34.83
N ILE A 137 2.52 4.35 -34.70
CA ILE A 137 1.08 4.09 -34.81
C ILE A 137 0.39 5.20 -35.60
N THR A 138 -0.69 4.82 -36.27
CA THR A 138 -1.63 5.76 -36.89
C THR A 138 -2.95 5.67 -36.15
N LEU A 139 -3.36 6.77 -35.53
CA LEU A 139 -4.57 6.83 -34.68
C LEU A 139 -5.82 7.23 -35.47
N ALA A 140 -5.65 8.03 -36.53
CA ALA A 140 -6.73 8.44 -37.42
C ALA A 140 -6.17 8.89 -38.78
N GLY A 141 -6.99 8.77 -39.83
CA GLY A 141 -6.58 9.07 -41.20
C GLY A 141 -5.48 8.14 -41.69
N SER A 142 -4.81 8.53 -42.78
CA SER A 142 -3.65 7.82 -43.30
C SER A 142 -2.76 8.75 -44.10
N VAL A 143 -1.50 8.36 -44.26
CA VAL A 143 -0.57 8.96 -45.23
C VAL A 143 0.03 7.82 -46.04
N ASN A 144 -0.01 7.90 -47.36
CA ASN A 144 0.55 6.88 -48.24
C ASN A 144 2.03 7.18 -48.60
N SER A 145 2.67 6.28 -49.33
CA SER A 145 4.06 6.45 -49.79
C SER A 145 4.25 7.62 -50.77
N ASN A 146 3.18 8.12 -51.37
CA ASN A 146 3.19 9.26 -52.29
C ASN A 146 2.99 10.60 -51.57
N ALA A 147 2.97 10.59 -50.23
CA ALA A 147 2.65 11.73 -49.37
C ALA A 147 1.21 12.27 -49.53
N ASP A 148 0.29 11.46 -50.07
CA ASP A 148 -1.13 11.78 -50.01
C ASP A 148 -1.67 11.44 -48.64
N CYS A 149 -2.38 12.40 -48.03
CA CYS A 149 -3.03 12.22 -46.76
C CYS A 149 -4.54 12.05 -46.92
N THR A 150 -5.14 11.22 -46.07
CA THR A 150 -6.60 11.08 -45.97
C THR A 150 -7.08 11.64 -44.64
N ASN A 151 -8.18 12.37 -44.73
CA ASN A 151 -8.78 13.07 -43.61
C ASN A 151 -9.66 12.13 -42.76
N ALA A 152 -9.61 12.33 -41.46
CA ALA A 152 -10.49 11.72 -40.49
C ALA A 152 -10.88 12.75 -39.41
N GLN A 153 -11.89 12.37 -38.63
CA GLN A 153 -12.18 13.01 -37.36
C GLN A 153 -11.41 12.29 -36.24
N TYR A 154 -10.83 13.04 -35.31
CA TYR A 154 -10.11 12.48 -34.18
C TYR A 154 -10.47 13.23 -32.89
N SER A 155 -10.64 12.50 -31.80
CA SER A 155 -10.90 13.08 -30.48
C SER A 155 -10.11 12.34 -29.42
N ASP A 156 -9.59 13.09 -28.47
CA ASP A 156 -8.95 12.57 -27.27
C ASP A 156 -9.15 13.53 -26.08
N PRO A 157 -8.58 13.28 -24.90
CA PRO A 157 -8.78 14.14 -23.73
C PRO A 157 -8.36 15.62 -23.90
N PHE A 158 -7.60 15.96 -24.96
CA PHE A 158 -7.07 17.31 -25.18
C PHE A 158 -7.87 18.10 -26.24
N GLY A 159 -8.84 17.47 -26.89
CA GLY A 159 -9.70 18.13 -27.86
C GLY A 159 -10.31 17.20 -28.91
N THR A 160 -10.97 17.83 -29.87
CA THR A 160 -11.55 17.19 -31.05
C THR A 160 -11.13 17.98 -32.27
N TRP A 161 -10.72 17.27 -33.33
CA TRP A 161 -10.29 17.85 -34.58
C TRP A 161 -10.96 17.14 -35.74
N ASP A 162 -11.35 17.94 -36.73
CA ASP A 162 -11.87 17.46 -38.00
C ASP A 162 -10.87 17.73 -39.12
N ASN A 163 -10.94 16.90 -40.17
CA ASN A 163 -10.09 17.01 -41.34
C ASN A 163 -8.59 16.92 -40.99
N VAL A 164 -8.25 15.87 -40.23
CA VAL A 164 -6.88 15.61 -39.77
C VAL A 164 -6.45 14.17 -40.05
N PHE A 165 -5.14 13.95 -40.04
CA PHE A 165 -4.54 12.63 -39.81
C PHE A 165 -3.65 12.69 -38.57
N VAL A 166 -3.55 11.55 -37.88
CA VAL A 166 -2.91 11.47 -36.57
C VAL A 166 -1.95 10.30 -36.57
N ILE A 167 -0.68 10.62 -36.40
CA ILE A 167 0.42 9.67 -36.25
C ILE A 167 1.06 9.84 -34.89
N GLY A 168 1.77 8.82 -34.43
CA GLY A 168 2.44 8.91 -33.15
C GLY A 168 3.28 7.68 -32.84
N THR A 169 3.71 7.62 -31.59
CA THR A 169 4.37 6.46 -31.01
C THR A 169 3.64 6.02 -29.75
N ALA A 170 3.48 4.71 -29.62
CA ALA A 170 3.02 4.06 -28.39
C ALA A 170 4.22 3.38 -27.72
N LYS A 171 4.59 3.87 -26.55
CA LYS A 171 5.60 3.26 -25.69
C LYS A 171 4.91 2.44 -24.61
N SER A 172 5.07 1.13 -24.70
CA SER A 172 4.53 0.17 -23.74
C SER A 172 5.59 -0.18 -22.70
N THR A 173 5.19 -0.27 -21.44
CA THR A 173 5.97 -0.88 -20.36
C THR A 173 5.07 -1.90 -19.68
N LEU A 174 5.36 -3.17 -19.91
CA LEU A 174 4.64 -4.29 -19.30
C LEU A 174 5.54 -4.92 -18.24
N LYS A 175 5.07 -5.03 -17.00
CA LYS A 175 5.81 -5.65 -15.90
C LYS A 175 5.02 -6.79 -15.29
N PHE A 176 5.75 -7.86 -15.00
CA PHE A 176 5.30 -8.97 -14.19
C PHE A 176 6.18 -9.06 -12.94
N GLN A 177 5.58 -8.90 -11.76
CA GLN A 177 6.34 -8.80 -10.51
C GLN A 177 5.55 -9.31 -9.31
N LEU A 178 6.24 -9.51 -8.19
CA LEU A 178 5.62 -9.88 -6.92
C LEU A 178 5.25 -8.63 -6.12
N ALA A 179 4.05 -8.65 -5.53
CA ALA A 179 3.58 -7.64 -4.59
C ALA A 179 3.28 -8.27 -3.23
N ARG A 180 3.46 -7.49 -2.17
CA ARG A 180 3.17 -7.93 -0.80
C ARG A 180 1.68 -7.78 -0.54
N VAL A 181 1.03 -8.81 -0.02
CA VAL A 181 -0.39 -8.78 0.32
C VAL A 181 -0.56 -9.04 1.81
N LYS A 182 -1.37 -8.22 2.46
CA LYS A 182 -1.86 -8.45 3.81
C LYS A 182 -3.31 -8.93 3.70
N VAL A 183 -3.48 -10.24 3.72
CA VAL A 183 -4.78 -10.90 3.48
C VAL A 183 -5.82 -10.47 4.51
N VAL A 184 -5.41 -10.38 5.79
CA VAL A 184 -6.27 -9.96 6.91
C VAL A 184 -6.87 -8.56 6.68
N ASP A 185 -6.08 -7.65 6.11
CA ASP A 185 -6.51 -6.26 5.86
C ASP A 185 -7.12 -6.07 4.46
N ASN A 186 -7.20 -7.13 3.65
CA ASN A 186 -7.66 -7.10 2.26
C ASN A 186 -6.88 -6.06 1.42
N LYS A 187 -5.55 -5.98 1.61
CA LYS A 187 -4.68 -4.98 0.98
C LYS A 187 -3.50 -5.62 0.24
N VAL A 188 -3.22 -5.10 -0.95
CA VAL A 188 -2.02 -5.36 -1.74
C VAL A 188 -1.16 -4.10 -1.72
N HIS A 189 0.11 -4.23 -1.36
CA HIS A 189 1.11 -3.19 -1.40
C HIS A 189 1.94 -3.37 -2.68
N LEU A 190 1.79 -2.42 -3.60
CA LEU A 190 2.51 -2.38 -4.86
C LEU A 190 3.95 -1.88 -4.65
N PRO A 191 4.90 -2.24 -5.53
CA PRO A 191 6.29 -1.76 -5.43
C PRO A 191 6.47 -0.24 -5.51
N SER A 192 5.49 0.48 -6.05
CA SER A 192 5.42 1.95 -6.02
C SER A 192 5.18 2.54 -4.62
N GLY A 193 4.76 1.72 -3.65
CA GLY A 193 4.28 2.14 -2.33
C GLY A 193 2.74 2.29 -2.26
N THR A 194 2.04 2.21 -3.39
CA THR A 194 0.58 2.31 -3.43
C THR A 194 -0.07 1.09 -2.79
N SER A 195 -1.15 1.31 -2.04
CA SER A 195 -1.93 0.24 -1.42
C SER A 195 -3.30 0.10 -2.09
N CYS A 196 -3.59 -1.08 -2.62
CA CYS A 196 -4.83 -1.41 -3.32
C CYS A 196 -5.66 -2.43 -2.54
N LYS A 197 -6.97 -2.44 -2.74
CA LYS A 197 -7.86 -3.44 -2.13
C LYS A 197 -7.74 -4.76 -2.90
N LEU A 198 -7.35 -5.85 -2.23
CA LEU A 198 -7.14 -7.16 -2.87
C LEU A 198 -8.40 -7.64 -3.59
N SER A 199 -9.57 -7.52 -2.95
CA SER A 199 -10.84 -7.97 -3.51
C SER A 199 -11.32 -7.22 -4.76
N LYS A 200 -10.67 -6.11 -5.17
CA LYS A 200 -11.02 -5.39 -6.41
C LYS A 200 -10.41 -6.02 -7.66
N GLY A 201 -9.34 -6.81 -7.53
CA GLY A 201 -8.63 -7.44 -8.66
C GLY A 201 -7.84 -6.48 -9.56
N SER A 202 -8.14 -5.17 -9.55
CA SER A 202 -7.39 -4.15 -10.27
C SER A 202 -7.38 -2.81 -9.51
N CYS A 203 -6.37 -1.99 -9.79
CA CYS A 203 -6.26 -0.62 -9.29
C CYS A 203 -5.30 0.19 -10.17
N ILE A 204 -5.35 1.51 -10.04
CA ILE A 204 -4.41 2.43 -10.68
C ILE A 204 -3.17 2.52 -9.80
N ASP A 205 -2.01 2.29 -10.42
CA ASP A 205 -0.72 2.52 -9.77
C ASP A 205 -0.08 3.81 -10.30
N PRO A 206 0.12 4.85 -9.47
CA PRO A 206 0.91 6.03 -9.80
C PRO A 206 2.39 5.64 -9.88
N TRP A 207 2.76 4.98 -10.98
CA TRP A 207 4.14 4.71 -11.32
C TRP A 207 4.86 6.04 -11.57
N PRO A 208 6.05 6.30 -11.00
CA PRO A 208 6.79 7.53 -11.29
C PRO A 208 7.01 7.71 -12.80
N SER A 209 6.45 8.80 -13.33
CA SER A 209 6.89 9.44 -14.57
C SER A 209 8.20 10.14 -14.26
N HIS A 210 9.32 9.43 -14.41
CA HIS A 210 10.64 10.05 -14.44
C HIS A 210 10.82 10.77 -15.78
#